data_AF-A0A7C6D586-F1
#
_entry.id   AF-A0A7C6D586-F1
#
_cell.length_a   1.000
_cell.length_b   1.000
_cell.length_c   1.000
_cell.angle_alpha   90.00
_cell.angle_beta   90.00
_cell.angle_gamma   90.00
#
_symmetry.space_group_name_H-M   'P 1'
#
loop_
_entity.id
_entity.type
_entity.pdbx_description
1 polymer ?
#
loop_
_entity_poly.entity_id
_entity_poly.type
_entity_poly.pdbx_seq_one_letter_code
_entity_poly.pdbx_strand_id
1 'polypeptide(L)'
;MFEIFKKKPPQQVFRFVGNRRTFRSPEEIQKINKDEADSAFTRYKKEIIDALLLSYGFHKYKTRAYVRLNRIGLLEYIDLQKERYGSKTFCVNIAVKPLYCESKILDFSLRERLGTLISGKDVWWDYASERVAEASFRNVAAAIEQYVLPWFTDISNEDGYRAKLKSLHSDKRAKEFLNAMDTTEDKERRIQESILELGLPKKMER
;
A
#
# COMPACT_ATOMS: atom_id res chain seq x y z
N MET A 1 27.85 -13.17 -34.71
CA MET A 1 26.40 -13.25 -34.99
C MET A 1 25.69 -12.67 -33.77
N PHE A 2 24.74 -11.78 -33.99
CA PHE A 2 24.36 -10.64 -33.14
C PHE A 2 24.01 -10.93 -31.66
N GLU A 3 24.69 -10.23 -30.75
CA GLU A 3 24.16 -9.86 -29.42
C GLU A 3 23.03 -8.85 -29.62
N ILE A 4 21.80 -9.34 -29.66
CA ILE A 4 20.63 -8.47 -29.57
C ILE A 4 20.47 -8.15 -28.08
N PHE A 5 21.05 -7.02 -27.69
CA PHE A 5 20.69 -6.31 -26.46
C PHE A 5 19.17 -6.36 -26.29
N LYS A 6 18.70 -7.14 -25.32
CA LYS A 6 17.37 -6.99 -24.74
C LYS A 6 17.36 -5.59 -24.12
N LYS A 7 17.09 -4.57 -24.93
CA LYS A 7 16.71 -3.25 -24.44
C LYS A 7 15.50 -3.51 -23.55
N LYS A 8 15.70 -3.45 -22.23
CA LYS A 8 14.58 -3.17 -21.32
C LYS A 8 13.85 -1.99 -21.95
N PRO A 9 12.54 -2.08 -22.21
CA PRO A 9 11.81 -0.93 -22.70
C PRO A 9 12.12 0.24 -21.77
N PRO A 10 12.34 1.47 -22.30
CA PRO A 10 12.63 2.61 -21.46
C PRO A 10 11.56 2.66 -20.39
N GLN A 11 11.98 2.63 -19.13
CA GLN A 11 11.09 2.67 -17.97
C GLN A 11 10.22 3.91 -18.18
N GLN A 12 8.93 3.68 -18.49
CA GLN A 12 8.03 4.76 -18.88
C GLN A 12 8.08 5.79 -17.74
N VAL A 13 8.52 7.01 -18.03
CA VAL A 13 8.68 8.04 -16.99
C VAL A 13 7.32 8.21 -16.34
N PHE A 14 7.23 7.86 -15.06
CA PHE A 14 5.98 7.92 -14.32
C PHE A 14 5.49 9.37 -14.32
N ARG A 15 4.42 9.64 -15.06
CA ARG A 15 3.78 10.95 -15.04
C ARG A 15 2.66 10.93 -14.01
N PHE A 16 2.88 11.67 -12.94
CA PHE A 16 1.93 11.79 -11.86
C PHE A 16 0.66 12.54 -12.33
N VAL A 17 -0.53 11.96 -12.07
CA VAL A 17 -1.84 12.53 -12.48
C VAL A 17 -2.56 13.22 -11.31
N GLY A 18 -2.16 12.97 -10.06
CA GLY A 18 -2.88 13.41 -8.86
C GLY A 18 -2.57 14.82 -8.33
N ASN A 19 -2.45 15.88 -9.14
CA ASN A 19 -2.07 17.21 -8.59
C ASN A 19 -3.28 18.01 -8.06
N ARG A 20 -4.13 17.43 -7.21
CA ARG A 20 -5.19 18.19 -6.54
C ARG A 20 -4.89 18.30 -5.05
N ARG A 21 -5.22 19.44 -4.45
CA ARG A 21 -5.25 19.59 -2.99
C ARG A 21 -6.15 18.51 -2.40
N THR A 22 -5.80 18.00 -1.22
CA THR A 22 -6.61 17.02 -0.48
C THR A 22 -8.07 17.47 -0.41
N PHE A 23 -8.30 18.76 -0.14
CA PHE A 23 -9.62 19.35 0.03
C PHE A 23 -10.11 20.11 -1.20
N ARG A 24 -11.41 19.98 -1.44
CA ARG A 24 -12.18 20.83 -2.37
C ARG A 24 -12.88 21.93 -1.59
N SER A 25 -13.09 23.09 -2.22
CA SER A 25 -13.95 24.12 -1.63
C SER A 25 -15.42 23.65 -1.56
N PRO A 26 -16.25 24.21 -0.67
CA PRO A 26 -17.67 23.89 -0.63
C PRO A 26 -18.38 24.06 -1.99
N GLU A 27 -18.04 25.09 -2.75
CA GLU A 27 -18.59 25.39 -4.06
C GLU A 27 -18.17 24.35 -5.11
N GLU A 28 -16.96 23.81 -5.00
CA GLU A 28 -16.52 22.70 -5.84
C GLU A 28 -17.25 21.41 -5.49
N ILE A 29 -17.45 21.12 -4.20
CA ILE A 29 -18.14 19.90 -3.74
C ILE A 29 -19.59 19.87 -4.24
N GLN A 30 -20.29 21.01 -4.19
CA GLN A 30 -21.67 21.11 -4.68
C GLN A 30 -21.83 20.78 -6.17
N LYS A 31 -20.76 20.94 -6.96
CA LYS A 31 -20.77 20.64 -8.40
C LYS A 31 -20.52 19.17 -8.72
N ILE A 32 -20.22 18.35 -7.73
CA ILE A 32 -19.90 16.94 -7.93
C ILE A 32 -21.19 16.11 -7.91
N ASN A 33 -21.38 15.30 -8.94
CA ASN A 33 -22.33 14.20 -8.86
C ASN A 33 -21.77 13.11 -7.93
N LYS A 34 -22.25 13.10 -6.68
CA LYS A 34 -21.75 12.22 -5.61
C LYS A 34 -21.87 10.74 -5.97
N ASP A 35 -23.03 10.35 -6.51
CA ASP A 35 -23.35 8.94 -6.78
C ASP A 35 -22.55 8.41 -7.96
N GLU A 36 -22.35 9.24 -8.98
CA GLU A 36 -21.44 8.94 -10.09
C GLU A 36 -20.01 8.74 -9.58
N ALA A 37 -19.48 9.69 -8.79
CA ALA A 37 -18.12 9.61 -8.25
C ALA A 37 -17.89 8.38 -7.37
N ASP A 38 -18.83 8.05 -6.47
CA ASP A 38 -18.70 6.88 -5.60
C ASP A 38 -18.87 5.55 -6.37
N SER A 39 -19.71 5.53 -7.40
CA SER A 39 -19.84 4.40 -8.32
C SER A 39 -18.56 4.18 -9.12
N ALA A 40 -18.01 5.24 -9.70
CA ALA A 40 -16.74 5.24 -10.43
C ALA A 40 -15.60 4.71 -9.55
N PHE A 41 -15.48 5.21 -8.31
CA PHE A 41 -14.48 4.74 -7.37
C PHE A 41 -14.61 3.22 -7.12
N THR A 42 -15.83 2.75 -6.85
CA THR A 42 -16.08 1.34 -6.54
C THR A 42 -15.74 0.45 -7.74
N ARG A 43 -16.14 0.89 -8.94
CA ARG A 43 -15.88 0.21 -10.20
C ARG A 43 -14.39 0.09 -10.48
N TYR A 44 -13.66 1.20 -10.57
CA TYR A 44 -12.24 1.18 -10.92
C TYR A 44 -11.36 0.58 -9.82
N LYS A 45 -11.73 0.71 -8.55
CA LYS A 45 -11.09 -0.06 -7.47
C LYS A 45 -11.21 -1.56 -7.70
N LYS A 46 -12.36 -2.05 -8.18
CA LYS A 46 -12.57 -3.48 -8.46
C LYS A 46 -11.89 -3.91 -9.76
N GLU A 47 -12.12 -3.20 -10.85
CA GLU A 47 -11.63 -3.57 -12.17
C GLU A 47 -10.10 -3.44 -12.29
N ILE A 48 -9.49 -2.47 -11.61
CA ILE A 48 -8.07 -2.17 -11.75
C ILE A 48 -7.29 -2.62 -10.50
N ILE A 49 -7.64 -2.11 -9.31
CA ILE A 49 -6.81 -2.33 -8.11
C ILE A 49 -7.00 -3.73 -7.53
N ASP A 50 -8.23 -4.24 -7.42
CA ASP A 50 -8.44 -5.62 -6.96
C ASP A 50 -7.74 -6.59 -7.93
N ALA A 51 -7.94 -6.42 -9.24
CA ALA A 51 -7.32 -7.26 -10.25
C ALA A 51 -5.78 -7.25 -10.16
N LEU A 52 -5.17 -6.07 -10.05
CA LEU A 52 -3.74 -5.91 -9.88
C LEU A 52 -3.22 -6.56 -8.60
N LEU A 53 -3.79 -6.22 -7.45
CA LEU A 53 -3.26 -6.68 -6.17
C LEU A 53 -3.44 -8.19 -6.00
N LEU A 54 -4.55 -8.75 -6.48
CA LEU A 54 -4.77 -10.20 -6.50
C LEU A 54 -3.74 -10.92 -7.37
N SER A 55 -3.33 -10.34 -8.53
CA SER A 55 -2.31 -10.96 -9.38
C SER A 55 -0.92 -11.00 -8.72
N TYR A 56 -0.67 -10.10 -7.76
CA TYR A 56 0.54 -10.10 -6.92
C TYR A 56 0.35 -10.86 -5.59
N GLY A 57 -0.73 -11.62 -5.41
CA GLY A 57 -0.95 -12.48 -4.23
C GLY A 57 -1.45 -11.72 -2.98
N PHE A 58 -1.88 -10.47 -3.12
CA PHE A 58 -2.59 -9.80 -2.04
C PHE A 58 -4.01 -10.32 -1.89
N HIS A 59 -4.48 -10.34 -0.66
CA HIS A 59 -5.84 -10.68 -0.29
C HIS A 59 -6.59 -9.44 0.17
N LYS A 60 -7.88 -9.36 -0.16
CA LYS A 60 -8.74 -8.30 0.36
C LYS A 60 -8.98 -8.52 1.86
N TYR A 61 -8.68 -7.51 2.68
CA TYR A 61 -8.86 -7.54 4.13
C TYR A 61 -10.05 -6.70 4.60
N LYS A 62 -10.20 -5.50 4.04
CA LYS A 62 -11.37 -4.61 4.26
C LYS A 62 -11.85 -4.08 2.92
N THR A 63 -12.87 -3.23 2.92
CA THR A 63 -13.45 -2.65 1.69
C THR A 63 -12.42 -2.05 0.75
N ARG A 64 -11.35 -1.43 1.29
CA ARG A 64 -10.30 -0.72 0.55
C ARG A 64 -8.89 -1.10 0.96
N ALA A 65 -8.74 -2.15 1.78
CA ALA A 65 -7.46 -2.57 2.33
C ALA A 65 -7.12 -3.99 1.88
N TYR A 66 -5.85 -4.19 1.57
CA TYR A 66 -5.29 -5.40 1.01
C TYR A 66 -4.07 -5.80 1.81
N VAL A 67 -3.88 -7.10 1.97
CA VAL A 67 -2.78 -7.66 2.74
C VAL A 67 -2.12 -8.81 2.03
N ARG A 68 -0.80 -8.95 2.18
CA ARG A 68 -0.05 -10.13 1.78
C ARG A 68 0.95 -10.46 2.88
N LEU A 69 1.21 -11.74 3.12
CA LEU A 69 2.26 -12.17 4.03
C LEU A 69 3.50 -12.49 3.21
N ASN A 70 4.64 -11.90 3.55
CA ASN A 70 5.89 -12.23 2.89
C ASN A 70 6.67 -13.34 3.63
N ARG A 71 7.74 -13.83 3.00
CA ARG A 71 8.52 -14.99 3.47
C ARG A 71 9.12 -14.86 4.87
N ILE A 72 9.41 -13.64 5.33
CA ILE A 72 9.96 -13.40 6.68
C ILE A 72 8.88 -13.08 7.71
N GLY A 73 7.59 -13.22 7.37
CA GLY A 73 6.49 -12.99 8.29
C GLY A 73 6.09 -11.51 8.45
N LEU A 74 6.41 -10.64 7.49
CA LEU A 74 5.84 -9.30 7.44
C LEU A 74 4.50 -9.31 6.71
N LEU A 75 3.47 -8.80 7.36
CA LEU A 75 2.21 -8.42 6.75
C LEU A 75 2.41 -7.12 5.97
N GLU A 76 2.43 -7.22 4.66
CA GLU A 76 2.42 -6.10 3.72
C GLU A 76 0.99 -5.60 3.58
N TYR A 77 0.78 -4.30 3.76
CA TYR A 77 -0.54 -3.67 3.81
C TYR A 77 -0.62 -2.51 2.82
N ILE A 78 -1.70 -2.48 2.03
CA ILE A 78 -2.05 -1.36 1.15
C ILE A 78 -3.49 -0.94 1.46
N ASP A 79 -3.76 0.35 1.65
CA ASP A 79 -5.11 0.89 1.83
C ASP A 79 -5.37 2.14 0.98
N LEU A 80 -6.54 2.16 0.35
CA LEU A 80 -7.04 3.33 -0.38
C LEU A 80 -7.90 4.19 0.57
N GLN A 81 -7.27 5.20 1.17
CA GLN A 81 -7.91 6.11 2.10
C GLN A 81 -8.60 7.25 1.35
N LYS A 82 -9.93 7.26 1.33
CA LYS A 82 -10.71 8.44 0.88
C LYS A 82 -10.58 9.59 1.88
N GLU A 83 -10.64 10.80 1.36
CA GLU A 83 -10.77 12.02 2.16
C GLU A 83 -12.13 11.99 2.89
N ARG A 84 -12.16 12.49 4.13
CA ARG A 84 -13.28 12.31 5.07
C ARG A 84 -14.45 13.26 4.78
N TYR A 85 -14.19 14.46 4.30
CA TYR A 85 -15.17 15.54 4.11
C TYR A 85 -15.81 15.54 2.71
N GLY A 86 -15.71 14.43 1.98
CA GLY A 86 -16.41 14.28 0.70
C GLY A 86 -15.73 15.01 -0.45
N SER A 87 -14.45 15.40 -0.30
CA SER A 87 -13.67 16.05 -1.36
C SER A 87 -13.43 15.17 -2.57
N LYS A 88 -13.92 13.93 -2.60
CA LYS A 88 -13.74 12.97 -3.69
C LYS A 88 -12.28 12.84 -4.17
N THR A 89 -11.39 12.79 -3.19
CA THR A 89 -9.95 12.51 -3.35
C THR A 89 -9.56 11.33 -2.47
N PHE A 90 -8.50 10.62 -2.83
CA PHE A 90 -7.96 9.51 -2.03
C PHE A 90 -6.44 9.45 -2.09
N CYS A 91 -5.82 8.92 -1.05
CA CYS A 91 -4.41 8.55 -1.07
C CYS A 91 -4.25 7.03 -0.86
N VAL A 92 -3.03 6.54 -1.10
CA VAL A 92 -2.68 5.13 -0.93
C VAL A 92 -1.67 5.03 0.21
N ASN A 93 -2.09 4.43 1.32
CA ASN A 93 -1.23 4.13 2.45
C ASN A 93 -0.57 2.76 2.22
N ILE A 94 0.72 2.68 2.56
CA ILE A 94 1.54 1.47 2.46
C ILE A 94 2.13 1.23 3.84
N ALA A 95 2.09 0.01 4.33
CA ALA A 95 2.65 -0.29 5.63
C ALA A 95 3.11 -1.74 5.74
N VAL A 96 3.98 -2.02 6.72
CA VAL A 96 4.34 -3.39 7.09
C VAL A 96 4.21 -3.63 8.59
N LYS A 97 3.72 -4.81 8.96
CA LYS A 97 3.67 -5.28 10.35
C LYS A 97 4.38 -6.64 10.45
N PRO A 98 5.41 -6.80 11.28
CA PRO A 98 5.92 -8.13 11.62
C PRO A 98 4.88 -8.90 12.44
N LEU A 99 4.41 -10.04 11.94
CA LEU A 99 3.41 -10.86 12.63
C LEU A 99 3.99 -11.75 13.74
N TYR A 100 5.32 -11.88 13.81
CA TYR A 100 6.03 -12.50 14.93
C TYR A 100 6.20 -11.56 16.14
N CYS A 101 5.76 -10.30 16.03
CA CYS A 101 5.72 -9.33 17.14
C CYS A 101 4.33 -9.33 17.77
N GLU A 102 4.27 -9.53 19.08
CA GLU A 102 3.02 -9.54 19.83
C GLU A 102 2.31 -8.17 19.74
N SER A 103 1.10 -8.16 19.17
CA SER A 103 0.21 -7.01 19.21
C SER A 103 -1.19 -7.42 18.77
N LYS A 104 -2.19 -6.96 19.52
CA LYS A 104 -3.62 -7.22 19.24
C LYS A 104 -4.24 -6.22 18.27
N ILE A 105 -3.43 -5.29 17.75
CA ILE A 105 -3.87 -4.26 16.82
C ILE A 105 -2.95 -4.23 15.59
N LEU A 106 -3.43 -3.60 14.51
CA LEU A 106 -2.58 -3.29 13.35
C LEU A 106 -1.67 -2.10 13.65
N ASP A 107 -0.64 -2.35 14.45
CA ASP A 107 0.49 -1.46 14.57
C ASP A 107 1.54 -1.76 13.49
N PHE A 108 1.91 -0.71 12.78
CA PHE A 108 2.83 -0.84 11.66
C PHE A 108 4.23 -0.39 12.06
N SER A 109 5.20 -1.17 11.60
CA SER A 109 6.63 -0.96 11.80
C SER A 109 7.21 0.06 10.85
N LEU A 110 6.87 -0.05 9.57
CA LEU A 110 7.17 0.92 8.53
C LEU A 110 5.84 1.38 7.92
N ARG A 111 5.74 2.66 7.63
CA ARG A 111 4.57 3.29 7.02
C ARG A 111 5.03 4.31 6.00
N GLU A 112 4.34 4.35 4.88
CA GLU A 112 4.57 5.33 3.84
C GLU A 112 3.25 5.69 3.15
N ARG A 113 3.21 6.84 2.48
CA ARG A 113 2.18 7.19 1.52
C ARG A 113 2.75 7.15 0.12
N LEU A 114 2.00 6.58 -0.82
CA LEU A 114 2.46 6.43 -2.20
C LEU A 114 2.90 7.75 -2.83
N GLY A 115 2.17 8.85 -2.57
CA GLY A 115 2.57 10.17 -3.04
C GLY A 115 3.96 10.60 -2.54
N THR A 116 4.23 10.36 -1.25
CA THR A 116 5.52 10.66 -0.61
C THR A 116 6.62 9.73 -1.14
N LEU A 117 6.33 8.44 -1.32
CA LEU A 117 7.27 7.49 -1.91
C LEU A 117 7.72 7.88 -3.32
N ILE A 118 6.81 8.47 -4.11
CA ILE A 118 7.10 8.91 -5.49
C ILE A 118 7.83 10.25 -5.53
N SER A 119 7.42 11.21 -4.69
CA SER A 119 7.74 12.64 -4.89
C SER A 119 8.20 13.39 -3.66
N GLY A 120 8.25 12.74 -2.48
CA GLY A 120 8.55 13.37 -1.20
C GLY A 120 7.45 14.28 -0.66
N LYS A 121 6.26 14.30 -1.29
CA LYS A 121 5.12 15.15 -0.90
C LYS A 121 3.88 14.30 -0.65
N ASP A 122 3.02 14.73 0.28
CA ASP A 122 1.71 14.09 0.46
C ASP A 122 0.84 14.39 -0.77
N VAL A 123 0.38 13.35 -1.45
CA VAL A 123 -0.42 13.51 -2.66
C VAL A 123 -1.65 12.62 -2.72
N TRP A 124 -2.69 13.18 -3.33
CA TRP A 124 -4.03 12.65 -3.38
C TRP A 124 -4.52 12.58 -4.84
N TRP A 125 -5.06 11.42 -5.22
CA TRP A 125 -5.72 11.20 -6.50
C TRP A 125 -7.17 11.64 -6.44
N ASP A 126 -7.69 12.06 -7.59
CA ASP A 126 -9.04 12.58 -7.74
C ASP A 126 -9.98 11.50 -8.30
N TYR A 127 -11.23 11.49 -7.88
CA TYR A 127 -12.26 10.59 -8.42
C TYR A 127 -13.64 11.27 -8.55
N ALA A 128 -13.70 12.59 -8.66
CA ALA A 128 -14.98 13.31 -8.71
C ALA A 128 -15.84 13.09 -9.98
N SER A 129 -15.32 12.41 -11.00
CA SER A 129 -16.08 11.99 -12.18
C SER A 129 -15.52 10.71 -12.74
N GLU A 130 -16.31 10.01 -13.58
CA GLU A 130 -15.93 8.73 -14.19
C GLU A 130 -14.56 8.80 -14.89
N ARG A 131 -14.38 9.78 -15.78
CA ARG A 131 -13.14 9.97 -16.55
C ARG A 131 -11.92 10.20 -15.66
N VAL A 132 -12.08 11.00 -14.60
CA VAL A 132 -10.97 11.33 -13.69
C VAL A 132 -10.65 10.13 -12.80
N ALA A 133 -11.66 9.41 -12.33
CA ALA A 133 -11.47 8.19 -11.56
C ALA A 133 -10.66 7.16 -12.35
N GLU A 134 -11.06 6.84 -13.60
CA GLU A 134 -10.33 5.87 -14.41
C GLU A 134 -8.84 6.23 -14.53
N ALA A 135 -8.54 7.47 -14.91
CA ALA A 135 -7.17 7.95 -15.06
C ALA A 135 -6.38 7.86 -13.74
N SER A 136 -6.99 8.26 -12.63
CA SER A 136 -6.39 8.15 -11.30
C SER A 136 -6.09 6.71 -10.91
N PHE A 137 -7.03 5.78 -11.11
CA PHE A 137 -6.83 4.38 -10.74
C PHE A 137 -5.78 3.69 -11.62
N ARG A 138 -5.72 3.99 -12.91
CA ARG A 138 -4.63 3.53 -13.79
C ARG A 138 -3.27 4.09 -13.34
N ASN A 139 -3.23 5.37 -12.96
CA ASN A 139 -2.01 5.98 -12.45
C ASN A 139 -1.56 5.36 -11.12
N VAL A 140 -2.49 5.08 -10.20
CA VAL A 140 -2.21 4.37 -8.95
C VAL A 140 -1.70 2.95 -9.22
N ALA A 141 -2.30 2.22 -10.15
CA ALA A 141 -1.85 0.87 -10.51
C ALA A 141 -0.39 0.86 -10.99
N ALA A 142 -0.05 1.74 -11.94
CA ALA A 142 1.33 1.89 -12.41
C ALA A 142 2.29 2.29 -11.28
N ALA A 143 1.85 3.18 -10.38
CA ALA A 143 2.65 3.59 -9.23
C ALA A 143 2.89 2.45 -8.23
N ILE A 144 1.89 1.59 -8.00
CA ILE A 144 2.04 0.41 -7.14
C ILE A 144 3.14 -0.49 -7.70
N GLU A 145 3.10 -0.80 -9.00
CA GLU A 145 4.09 -1.67 -9.63
C GLU A 145 5.49 -1.06 -9.63
N GLN A 146 5.59 0.25 -9.86
CA GLN A 146 6.88 0.92 -10.02
C GLN A 146 7.56 1.32 -8.70
N TYR A 147 6.79 1.55 -7.64
CA TYR A 147 7.32 2.09 -6.39
C TYR A 147 6.99 1.21 -5.17
N VAL A 148 5.75 0.73 -5.06
CA VAL A 148 5.30 -0.02 -3.86
C VAL A 148 5.85 -1.43 -3.84
N LEU A 149 5.74 -2.17 -4.95
CA LEU A 149 6.25 -3.55 -5.01
C LEU A 149 7.78 -3.60 -4.83
N PRO A 150 8.58 -2.70 -5.43
CA PRO A 150 10.01 -2.59 -5.11
C PRO A 150 10.27 -2.26 -3.64
N TRP A 151 9.53 -1.32 -3.05
CA TRP A 151 9.68 -0.97 -1.64
C TRP A 151 9.44 -2.18 -0.71
N PHE A 152 8.42 -3.01 -0.99
CA PHE A 152 8.22 -4.28 -0.28
C PHE A 152 9.34 -5.28 -0.54
N THR A 153 9.85 -5.35 -1.76
CA THR A 153 10.95 -6.25 -2.13
C THR A 153 12.23 -5.93 -1.37
N ASP A 154 12.55 -4.64 -1.20
CA ASP A 154 13.73 -4.16 -0.46
C ASP A 154 13.75 -4.60 1.01
N ILE A 155 12.56 -4.82 1.60
CA ILE A 155 12.39 -5.26 3.00
C ILE A 155 11.93 -6.71 3.11
N SER A 156 11.96 -7.49 2.03
CA SER A 156 11.48 -8.88 1.99
C SER A 156 12.43 -9.89 2.64
N ASN A 157 13.58 -9.44 3.14
CA ASN A 157 14.57 -10.24 3.87
C ASN A 157 14.92 -9.55 5.19
N GLU A 158 15.42 -10.33 6.16
CA GLU A 158 15.68 -9.82 7.51
C GLU A 158 16.68 -8.66 7.50
N ASP A 159 17.75 -8.72 6.71
CA ASP A 159 18.78 -7.67 6.67
C ASP A 159 18.23 -6.34 6.17
N GLY A 160 17.49 -6.37 5.06
CA GLY A 160 16.84 -5.19 4.48
C GLY A 160 15.82 -4.57 5.42
N TYR A 161 15.00 -5.40 6.06
CA TYR A 161 14.04 -4.94 7.05
C TYR A 161 14.72 -4.35 8.30
N ARG A 162 15.75 -5.02 8.84
CA ARG A 162 16.55 -4.51 9.97
C ARG A 162 17.22 -3.18 9.63
N ALA A 163 17.79 -3.04 8.44
CA ALA A 163 18.42 -1.79 8.01
C ALA A 163 17.42 -0.63 7.98
N LYS A 164 16.19 -0.86 7.48
CA LYS A 164 15.13 0.14 7.51
C LYS A 164 14.70 0.48 8.93
N LEU A 165 14.49 -0.50 9.81
CA LEU A 165 14.16 -0.23 11.21
C LEU A 165 15.25 0.59 11.92
N LYS A 166 16.52 0.27 11.71
CA LYS A 166 17.65 1.01 12.29
C LYS A 166 17.73 2.46 11.81
N SER A 167 17.35 2.73 10.56
CA SER A 167 17.28 4.11 10.01
C SER A 167 16.23 4.98 10.69
N LEU A 168 15.30 4.39 11.46
CA LEU A 168 14.29 5.13 12.21
C LEU A 168 14.79 5.64 13.57
N HIS A 169 16.10 5.51 13.88
CA HIS A 169 16.95 6.02 14.98
C HIS A 169 16.32 6.38 16.35
N SER A 170 15.21 7.13 16.39
CA SER A 170 14.46 7.56 17.58
C SER A 170 13.11 6.86 17.78
N ASP A 171 12.64 6.00 16.88
CA ASP A 171 11.35 5.32 17.05
C ASP A 171 11.47 4.17 18.06
N LYS A 172 10.82 4.33 19.23
CA LYS A 172 10.75 3.31 20.27
C LYS A 172 10.19 1.98 19.72
N ARG A 173 9.20 2.04 18.83
CA ARG A 173 8.61 0.83 18.23
C ARG A 173 9.58 0.11 17.31
N ALA A 174 10.43 0.85 16.59
CA ALA A 174 11.46 0.21 15.77
C ALA A 174 12.41 -0.66 16.63
N LYS A 175 12.72 -0.21 17.86
CA LYS A 175 13.50 -1.01 18.82
C LYS A 175 12.75 -2.25 19.29
N GLU A 176 11.45 -2.13 19.57
CA GLU A 176 10.60 -3.26 19.97
C GLU A 176 10.52 -4.32 18.84
N PHE A 177 10.36 -3.87 17.59
CA PHE A 177 10.36 -4.78 16.43
C PHE A 177 11.72 -5.43 16.21
N LEU A 178 12.83 -4.68 16.32
CA LEU A 178 14.18 -5.25 16.26
C LEU A 178 14.38 -6.32 17.34
N ASN A 179 13.98 -6.04 18.59
CA ASN A 179 14.10 -6.99 19.68
C ASN A 179 13.31 -8.27 19.40
N ALA A 180 12.05 -8.16 18.96
CA ALA A 180 11.23 -9.31 18.63
C ALA A 180 11.77 -10.15 17.46
N MET A 181 12.53 -9.55 16.52
CA MET A 181 13.24 -10.34 15.50
C MET A 181 14.29 -11.28 16.10
N ASP A 182 14.88 -10.91 17.23
CA ASP A 182 15.97 -11.61 17.91
C ASP A 182 15.49 -12.56 19.01
N THR A 183 14.39 -12.22 19.69
CA THR A 183 13.93 -12.94 20.88
C THR A 183 12.75 -13.88 20.65
N THR A 184 12.04 -13.77 19.52
CA THR A 184 10.92 -14.67 19.24
C THR A 184 11.45 -16.02 18.73
N GLU A 185 11.42 -17.04 19.59
CA GLU A 185 11.92 -18.40 19.31
C GLU A 185 11.07 -19.11 18.24
N ASP A 186 9.75 -19.15 18.41
CA ASP A 186 8.81 -19.79 17.48
C ASP A 186 8.04 -18.74 16.67
N LYS A 187 8.73 -18.13 15.71
CA LYS A 187 8.15 -17.12 14.81
C LYS A 187 6.94 -17.67 14.04
N GLU A 188 6.97 -18.94 13.66
CA GLU A 188 5.91 -19.56 12.87
C GLU A 188 4.60 -19.61 13.65
N ARG A 189 4.60 -20.20 14.84
CA ARG A 189 3.43 -20.25 15.70
C ARG A 189 2.90 -18.86 16.01
N ARG A 190 3.78 -17.91 16.32
CA ARG A 190 3.37 -16.54 16.63
C ARG A 190 2.73 -15.83 15.42
N ILE A 191 3.21 -16.07 14.21
CA ILE A 191 2.59 -15.57 12.98
C ILE A 191 1.16 -16.10 12.85
N GLN A 192 0.95 -17.41 13.05
CA GLN A 192 -0.39 -18.03 12.95
C GLN A 192 -1.35 -17.46 14.01
N GLU A 193 -0.89 -17.25 15.24
CA GLU A 193 -1.68 -16.60 16.29
C GLU A 193 -2.08 -15.18 15.89
N SER A 194 -1.13 -14.37 15.41
CA SER A 194 -1.40 -13.01 14.95
C SER A 194 -2.40 -12.96 13.79
N ILE A 195 -2.37 -13.94 12.88
CA ILE A 195 -3.37 -14.05 11.78
C ILE A 195 -4.78 -14.19 12.34
N LEU A 196 -4.96 -15.01 13.37
CA LEU A 196 -6.24 -15.23 14.02
C LEU A 196 -6.67 -14.00 14.84
N GLU A 197 -5.79 -13.45 15.67
CA GLU A 197 -6.05 -12.29 16.53
C GLU A 197 -6.47 -11.04 15.74
N LEU A 198 -5.84 -10.80 14.59
CA LEU A 198 -6.09 -9.64 13.74
C LEU A 198 -7.23 -9.86 12.72
N GLY A 199 -7.80 -11.07 12.68
CA GLY A 199 -8.85 -11.46 11.73
C GLY A 199 -8.40 -11.37 10.28
N LEU A 200 -7.14 -11.70 9.99
CA LEU A 200 -6.57 -11.66 8.65
C LEU A 200 -7.12 -12.81 7.78
N PRO A 201 -7.05 -12.70 6.43
CA PRO A 201 -7.46 -13.79 5.55
C PRO A 201 -6.70 -15.09 5.88
N LYS A 202 -7.43 -16.21 6.06
CA LYS A 202 -6.84 -17.50 6.49
C LYS A 202 -5.89 -18.13 5.47
N LYS A 203 -6.02 -17.78 4.19
CA LYS A 203 -5.20 -18.30 3.08
C LYS A 203 -4.14 -17.29 2.65
N MET A 204 -3.31 -16.82 3.57
CA MET A 204 -2.12 -16.06 3.20
C MET A 204 -0.96 -17.04 3.06
N GLU A 205 -0.78 -17.57 1.84
CA GLU A 205 0.34 -18.44 1.51
C GLU A 205 1.65 -17.63 1.55
N ARG A 206 2.75 -18.31 1.90
CA ARG A 206 4.11 -17.77 1.96
C ARG A 206 4.96 -18.31 0.83
#